data_AF-A0A7X6P3H4-F1
#
_entry.id   AF-A0A7X6P3H4-F1
#
_cell.length_a   1.000
_cell.length_b   1.000
_cell.length_c   1.000
_cell.angle_alpha   90.00
_cell.angle_beta   90.00
_cell.angle_gamma   90.00
#
_symmetry.space_group_name_H-M   'P 1'
#
loop_
_entity.id
_entity.type
_entity.pdbx_description
1 polymer ?
#
loop_
_entity_poly.entity_id
_entity_poly.type
_entity_poly.pdbx_seq_one_letter_code
_entity_poly.pdbx_strand_id
1 'polypeptide(L)'
;MAENDVNDVNDVNERTLAGTLAAAASVGAGAIHLVAAGVHGSQPEVARAFLALGLLQMAWGLFASERRRRWVFGVGVLLGVGAVAGWVAAITSGVPFVDGLDEPTAVRAADLLAAFLAGVTAGGAIIAMLLGGEDASSDAKPTDSSPGPRSTQHPGVVSSSVVALITVFAAFNAIDHDHGTGHGNTGHDDDHWETHETASADALRTEIGEPAIDLPLAPPLPTNPYLATLPVDLSGMPGVSAEQQQRAEDLVERTIERLPQFADVSTLNAKGYFSIEDAFTGHEHFVNWDFINDGRELDPDFPESLVFEMVDGKKTLVSAMYMAEGGVGLDGVPDIGGPMTQWHIHDNLCYSLSDPPRVAGLTMSDGTCGPGTRSMGTPVPMIHVWIRPHKCGPFAALDGIGAGQVNAGETTLCDAVHGHGH
;
A
#
# COMPACT_ATOMS: atom_id res chain seq x y z
N MET A 1 18.04 -54.81 -11.97
CA MET A 1 18.77 -54.28 -10.80
C MET A 1 19.19 -52.84 -11.07
N ALA A 2 20.15 -52.58 -11.97
CA ALA A 2 20.55 -51.22 -12.35
C ALA A 2 19.39 -50.28 -12.78
N GLU A 3 18.35 -50.79 -13.43
CA GLU A 3 17.18 -49.99 -13.86
C GLU A 3 16.33 -49.49 -12.69
N ASN A 4 16.25 -50.24 -11.59
CA ASN A 4 15.52 -49.81 -10.39
C ASN A 4 16.31 -48.74 -9.63
N ASP A 5 17.64 -48.90 -9.53
CA ASP A 5 18.52 -47.94 -8.84
C ASP A 5 18.52 -46.57 -9.53
N VAL A 6 18.39 -46.53 -10.87
CA VAL A 6 18.28 -45.28 -11.64
C VAL A 6 16.95 -44.58 -11.38
N ASN A 7 15.84 -45.32 -11.31
CA ASN A 7 14.51 -44.74 -11.06
C ASN A 7 14.41 -44.15 -9.64
N ASP A 8 14.90 -44.85 -8.62
CA ASP A 8 14.89 -44.38 -7.22
C ASP A 8 15.74 -43.10 -7.04
N VAL A 9 16.89 -43.01 -7.71
CA VAL A 9 17.72 -41.78 -7.73
C VAL A 9 17.02 -40.61 -8.42
N ASN A 10 16.26 -40.86 -9.49
CA ASN A 10 15.48 -39.81 -10.17
C ASN A 10 14.33 -39.32 -9.28
N ASP A 11 13.52 -40.22 -8.71
CA ASP A 11 12.42 -39.88 -7.81
C ASP A 11 12.88 -39.07 -6.59
N VAL A 12 14.03 -39.42 -5.99
CA VAL A 12 14.65 -38.66 -4.89
C VAL A 12 15.06 -37.25 -5.33
N ASN A 13 15.61 -37.08 -6.54
CA ASN A 13 15.98 -35.78 -7.08
C ASN A 13 14.76 -34.92 -7.42
N GLU A 14 13.73 -35.49 -8.05
CA GLU A 14 12.50 -34.79 -8.40
C GLU A 14 11.70 -34.37 -7.16
N ARG A 15 11.55 -35.27 -6.17
CA ARG A 15 10.99 -34.94 -4.85
C ARG A 15 11.79 -33.82 -4.18
N THR A 16 13.11 -33.84 -4.32
CA THR A 16 13.99 -32.83 -3.74
C THR A 16 13.81 -31.46 -4.42
N LEU A 17 13.69 -31.43 -5.74
CA LEU A 17 13.40 -30.22 -6.50
C LEU A 17 12.02 -29.65 -6.17
N ALA A 18 10.96 -30.47 -6.25
CA ALA A 18 9.58 -30.08 -5.99
C ALA A 18 9.39 -29.48 -4.58
N GLY A 19 9.96 -30.12 -3.55
CA GLY A 19 9.91 -29.63 -2.19
C GLY A 19 10.68 -28.32 -1.98
N THR A 20 11.75 -28.09 -2.74
CA THR A 20 12.54 -26.84 -2.68
C THR A 20 11.83 -25.69 -3.38
N LEU A 21 11.20 -25.95 -4.53
CA LEU A 21 10.37 -24.98 -5.25
C LEU A 21 9.16 -24.57 -4.41
N ALA A 22 8.47 -25.52 -3.79
CA ALA A 22 7.34 -25.22 -2.90
C ALA A 22 7.76 -24.35 -1.71
N ALA A 23 8.86 -24.71 -1.05
CA ALA A 23 9.41 -23.95 0.07
C ALA A 23 9.77 -22.51 -0.32
N ALA A 24 10.46 -22.32 -1.46
CA ALA A 24 10.86 -21.00 -1.94
C ALA A 24 9.67 -20.14 -2.40
N ALA A 25 8.70 -20.73 -3.10
CA ALA A 25 7.47 -20.04 -3.50
C ALA A 25 6.66 -19.57 -2.28
N SER A 26 6.61 -20.38 -1.22
CA SER A 26 5.91 -19.99 0.02
C SER A 26 6.61 -18.83 0.74
N VAL A 27 7.95 -18.82 0.84
CA VAL A 27 8.69 -17.65 1.36
C VAL A 27 8.42 -16.40 0.52
N GLY A 28 8.36 -16.54 -0.81
CA GLY A 28 8.02 -15.46 -1.74
C GLY A 28 6.62 -14.89 -1.52
N ALA A 29 5.58 -15.75 -1.51
CA ALA A 29 4.21 -15.34 -1.20
C ALA A 29 4.11 -14.70 0.19
N GLY A 30 4.84 -15.24 1.17
CA GLY A 30 4.86 -14.71 2.53
C GLY A 30 5.41 -13.29 2.60
N ALA A 31 6.49 -13.01 1.86
CA ALA A 31 7.05 -11.65 1.76
C ALA A 31 6.06 -10.65 1.15
N ILE A 32 5.30 -11.04 0.11
CA ILE A 32 4.26 -10.19 -0.49
C ILE A 32 3.17 -9.86 0.53
N HIS A 33 2.66 -10.86 1.26
CA HIS A 33 1.66 -10.63 2.30
C HIS A 33 2.20 -9.77 3.47
N LEU A 34 3.49 -9.88 3.83
CA LEU A 34 4.08 -8.98 4.83
C LEU A 34 4.15 -7.51 4.34
N VAL A 35 4.39 -7.27 3.05
CA VAL A 35 4.29 -5.92 2.47
C VAL A 35 2.84 -5.43 2.49
N ALA A 36 1.88 -6.27 2.07
CA ALA A 36 0.45 -5.95 2.12
C ALA A 36 -0.03 -5.60 3.54
N ALA A 37 0.48 -6.28 4.58
CA ALA A 37 0.19 -5.95 5.97
C ALA A 37 0.60 -4.51 6.36
N GLY A 38 1.67 -3.99 5.74
CA GLY A 38 2.09 -2.59 5.86
C GLY A 38 1.17 -1.62 5.10
N VAL A 39 0.73 -1.98 3.89
CA VAL A 39 -0.23 -1.18 3.10
C VAL A 39 -1.52 -0.95 3.88
N HIS A 40 -2.05 -2.01 4.49
CA HIS A 40 -3.30 -1.97 5.23
C HIS A 40 -3.15 -1.50 6.70
N GLY A 41 -2.04 -0.84 7.07
CA GLY A 41 -1.75 -0.49 8.47
C GLY A 41 -2.82 0.35 9.19
N SER A 42 -3.65 1.11 8.45
CA SER A 42 -4.81 1.84 8.97
C SER A 42 -6.04 0.96 9.25
N GLN A 43 -6.10 -0.25 8.71
CA GLN A 43 -7.16 -1.24 8.89
C GLN A 43 -6.62 -2.42 9.73
N PRO A 44 -6.76 -2.37 11.06
CA PRO A 44 -6.03 -3.27 11.95
C PRO A 44 -6.38 -4.75 11.78
N GLU A 45 -7.55 -5.09 11.24
CA GLU A 45 -7.95 -6.48 10.99
C GLU A 45 -7.28 -7.03 9.73
N VAL A 46 -7.40 -6.31 8.61
CA VAL A 46 -6.74 -6.64 7.33
C VAL A 46 -5.22 -6.74 7.48
N ALA A 47 -4.60 -5.77 8.16
CA ALA A 47 -3.16 -5.80 8.45
C ALA A 47 -2.75 -7.05 9.24
N ARG A 48 -3.51 -7.43 10.27
CA ARG A 48 -3.25 -8.65 11.07
C ARG A 48 -3.44 -9.92 10.25
N ALA A 49 -4.44 -9.98 9.38
CA ALA A 49 -4.70 -11.12 8.52
C ALA A 49 -3.53 -11.37 7.55
N PHE A 50 -3.08 -10.32 6.84
CA PHE A 50 -1.92 -10.40 5.96
C PHE A 50 -0.61 -10.68 6.71
N LEU A 51 -0.40 -10.07 7.88
CA LEU A 51 0.77 -10.33 8.73
C LEU A 51 0.82 -11.81 9.16
N ALA A 52 -0.30 -12.35 9.64
CA ALA A 52 -0.40 -13.74 10.07
C ALA A 52 -0.16 -14.72 8.91
N LEU A 53 -0.77 -14.48 7.75
CA LEU A 53 -0.57 -15.31 6.57
C LEU A 53 0.88 -15.26 6.08
N GLY A 54 1.47 -14.06 6.02
CA GLY A 54 2.86 -13.84 5.61
C GLY A 54 3.86 -14.57 6.50
N LEU A 55 3.71 -14.44 7.82
CA LEU A 55 4.53 -15.16 8.81
C LEU A 55 4.37 -16.68 8.72
N LEU A 56 3.15 -17.19 8.54
CA LEU A 56 2.90 -18.63 8.39
C LEU A 56 3.58 -19.20 7.13
N GLN A 57 3.50 -18.49 6.00
CA GLN A 57 4.12 -18.88 4.74
C GLN A 57 5.65 -18.86 4.81
N MET A 58 6.25 -17.81 5.39
CA MET A 58 7.70 -17.77 5.62
C MET A 58 8.16 -18.87 6.57
N ALA A 59 7.49 -19.05 7.72
CA ALA A 59 7.83 -20.06 8.70
C ALA A 59 7.74 -21.48 8.13
N TRP A 60 6.68 -21.77 7.35
CA TRP A 60 6.53 -23.07 6.69
C TRP A 60 7.61 -23.29 5.64
N GLY A 61 7.89 -22.31 4.75
CA GLY A 61 8.88 -22.47 3.69
C GLY A 61 10.30 -22.69 4.22
N LEU A 62 10.68 -21.97 5.29
CA LEU A 62 11.94 -22.20 5.99
C LEU A 62 11.98 -23.60 6.63
N PHE A 63 10.92 -24.01 7.33
CA PHE A 63 10.86 -25.32 7.98
C PHE A 63 10.86 -26.49 6.98
N ALA A 64 10.15 -26.36 5.85
CA ALA A 64 10.10 -27.36 4.78
C ALA A 64 11.45 -27.52 4.07
N SER A 65 12.26 -26.47 4.00
CA SER A 65 13.64 -26.52 3.47
C SER A 65 14.53 -27.48 4.27
N GLU A 66 14.31 -27.58 5.59
CA GLU A 66 15.04 -28.49 6.50
C GLU A 66 14.37 -29.86 6.70
N ARG A 67 13.03 -29.91 6.71
CA ARG A 67 12.25 -31.06 7.18
C ARG A 67 11.38 -31.67 6.07
N ARG A 68 11.99 -32.47 5.21
CA ARG A 68 11.35 -33.14 4.05
C ARG A 68 10.45 -34.35 4.41
N ARG A 69 9.69 -34.26 5.51
CA ARG A 69 8.73 -35.31 5.93
C ARG A 69 7.40 -35.14 5.20
N ARG A 70 6.71 -36.25 4.88
CA ARG A 70 5.40 -36.25 4.18
C ARG A 70 4.37 -35.29 4.79
N TRP A 71 4.24 -35.29 6.13
CA TRP A 71 3.30 -34.41 6.82
C TRP A 71 3.62 -32.91 6.69
N VAL A 72 4.90 -32.54 6.53
CA VAL A 72 5.31 -31.14 6.35
C VAL A 72 4.83 -30.61 5.01
N PHE A 73 4.95 -31.43 3.95
CA PHE A 73 4.34 -31.12 2.66
C PHE A 73 2.82 -31.02 2.76
N GLY A 74 2.16 -31.90 3.53
CA GLY A 74 0.73 -31.79 3.83
C GLY A 74 0.30 -30.43 4.40
N VAL A 75 1.08 -29.83 5.31
CA VAL A 75 0.85 -28.47 5.82
C VAL A 75 1.01 -27.42 4.70
N GLY A 76 1.98 -27.60 3.80
CA GLY A 76 2.18 -26.71 2.64
C GLY A 76 1.03 -26.73 1.64
N VAL A 77 0.42 -27.91 1.42
CA VAL A 77 -0.79 -28.04 0.60
C VAL A 77 -1.94 -27.24 1.23
N LEU A 78 -2.19 -27.41 2.54
CA LEU A 78 -3.24 -26.67 3.24
C LEU A 78 -3.01 -25.15 3.19
N LEU A 79 -1.77 -24.71 3.40
CA LEU A 79 -1.41 -23.28 3.41
C LEU A 79 -1.49 -22.64 2.02
N GLY A 80 -1.02 -23.34 0.98
CA GLY A 80 -1.11 -22.87 -0.41
C GLY A 80 -2.55 -22.84 -0.93
N VAL A 81 -3.31 -23.92 -0.73
CA VAL A 81 -4.73 -23.99 -1.11
C VAL A 81 -5.56 -22.96 -0.32
N GLY A 82 -5.30 -22.81 0.98
CA GLY A 82 -5.98 -21.82 1.83
C GLY A 82 -5.77 -20.38 1.35
N ALA A 83 -4.54 -20.02 0.98
CA ALA A 83 -4.24 -18.69 0.44
C ALA A 83 -4.91 -18.44 -0.92
N VAL A 84 -4.89 -19.42 -1.84
CA VAL A 84 -5.60 -19.30 -3.14
C VAL A 84 -7.11 -19.20 -2.94
N ALA A 85 -7.69 -20.02 -2.05
CA ALA A 85 -9.12 -19.98 -1.77
C ALA A 85 -9.56 -18.67 -1.10
N GLY A 86 -8.73 -18.14 -0.19
CA GLY A 86 -8.95 -16.82 0.45
C GLY A 86 -8.90 -15.68 -0.56
N TRP A 87 -7.93 -15.70 -1.48
CA TRP A 87 -7.87 -14.73 -2.59
C TRP A 87 -9.09 -14.81 -3.50
N VAL A 88 -9.53 -16.01 -3.90
CA VAL A 88 -10.75 -16.19 -4.71
C VAL A 88 -11.97 -15.65 -3.97
N ALA A 89 -12.12 -15.90 -2.67
CA ALA A 89 -13.21 -15.34 -1.87
C ALA A 89 -13.17 -13.80 -1.85
N ALA A 90 -12.00 -13.22 -1.58
CA ALA A 90 -11.81 -11.76 -1.53
C ALA A 90 -12.23 -11.05 -2.83
N ILE A 91 -12.00 -11.64 -4.01
CA ILE A 91 -12.35 -11.02 -5.30
C ILE A 91 -13.74 -11.40 -5.83
N THR A 92 -14.43 -12.40 -5.23
CA THR A 92 -15.75 -12.86 -5.72
C THR A 92 -16.91 -12.55 -4.77
N SER A 93 -16.66 -12.49 -3.46
CA SER A 93 -17.70 -12.41 -2.43
C SER A 93 -17.30 -11.60 -1.19
N GLY A 94 -16.08 -11.07 -1.15
CA GLY A 94 -15.46 -10.63 0.10
C GLY A 94 -15.20 -11.77 1.09
N VAL A 95 -14.71 -11.38 2.25
CA VAL A 95 -14.32 -12.20 3.41
C VAL A 95 -15.04 -11.62 4.64
N PRO A 96 -16.31 -12.02 4.91
CA PRO A 96 -17.23 -11.32 5.81
C PRO A 96 -16.93 -11.48 7.32
N PHE A 97 -15.68 -11.82 7.66
CA PHE A 97 -15.17 -11.98 9.02
C PHE A 97 -13.83 -11.28 9.22
N VAL A 98 -13.43 -10.42 8.27
CA VAL A 98 -12.27 -9.52 8.36
C VAL A 98 -12.76 -8.15 7.91
N ASP A 99 -12.95 -7.23 8.86
CA ASP A 99 -13.43 -5.88 8.56
C ASP A 99 -12.45 -5.18 7.59
N GLY A 100 -12.95 -4.71 6.43
CA GLY A 100 -12.13 -4.14 5.35
C GLY A 100 -11.78 -5.10 4.21
N LEU A 101 -12.22 -6.36 4.29
CA LEU A 101 -12.25 -7.31 3.16
C LEU A 101 -13.67 -7.88 2.92
N ASP A 102 -14.69 -7.36 3.59
CA ASP A 102 -16.06 -7.83 3.61
C ASP A 102 -16.80 -7.69 2.26
N GLU A 103 -16.38 -6.76 1.40
CA GLU A 103 -16.85 -6.58 0.02
C GLU A 103 -15.83 -7.10 -1.02
N PRO A 104 -16.25 -7.46 -2.25
CA PRO A 104 -15.36 -7.91 -3.31
C PRO A 104 -14.29 -6.88 -3.69
N THR A 105 -13.02 -7.31 -3.72
CA THR A 105 -11.88 -6.46 -4.06
C THR A 105 -11.48 -6.58 -5.54
N ALA A 106 -10.91 -5.49 -6.09
CA ALA A 106 -10.34 -5.50 -7.44
C ALA A 106 -9.05 -6.33 -7.48
N VAL A 107 -8.84 -7.09 -8.56
CA VAL A 107 -7.65 -7.93 -8.75
C VAL A 107 -6.42 -7.07 -9.03
N ARG A 108 -5.40 -7.11 -8.15
CA ARG A 108 -4.10 -6.45 -8.37
C ARG A 108 -3.05 -7.47 -8.80
N ALA A 109 -2.01 -7.00 -9.49
CA ALA A 109 -0.91 -7.86 -9.95
C ALA A 109 -0.14 -8.52 -8.78
N ALA A 110 -0.02 -7.83 -7.64
CA ALA A 110 0.56 -8.39 -6.41
C ALA A 110 -0.26 -9.59 -5.88
N ASP A 111 -1.59 -9.51 -5.94
CA ASP A 111 -2.50 -10.57 -5.48
C ASP A 111 -2.41 -11.79 -6.39
N LEU A 112 -2.38 -11.57 -7.71
CA LEU A 112 -2.17 -12.62 -8.71
C LEU A 112 -0.82 -13.32 -8.52
N LEU A 113 0.25 -12.57 -8.24
CA LEU A 113 1.58 -13.14 -7.98
C LEU A 113 1.58 -13.96 -6.67
N ALA A 114 0.99 -13.43 -5.60
CA ALA A 114 0.87 -14.13 -4.32
C ALA A 114 0.03 -15.42 -4.45
N ALA A 115 -1.10 -15.36 -5.16
CA ALA A 115 -1.94 -16.52 -5.46
C ALA A 115 -1.23 -17.55 -6.35
N PHE A 116 -0.49 -17.11 -7.37
CA PHE A 116 0.33 -17.99 -8.20
C PHE A 116 1.41 -18.72 -7.38
N LEU A 117 2.16 -17.99 -6.54
CA LEU A 117 3.19 -18.56 -5.67
C LEU A 117 2.59 -19.51 -4.61
N ALA A 118 1.39 -19.22 -4.09
CA ALA A 118 0.63 -20.15 -3.25
C ALA A 118 0.18 -21.41 -4.01
N GLY A 119 -0.20 -21.28 -5.29
CA GLY A 119 -0.46 -22.40 -6.19
C GLY A 119 0.77 -23.27 -6.45
N VAL A 120 1.93 -22.66 -6.71
CA VAL A 120 3.23 -23.36 -6.85
C VAL A 120 3.61 -24.06 -5.54
N THR A 121 3.35 -23.43 -4.39
CA THR A 121 3.53 -24.03 -3.06
C THR A 121 2.70 -25.30 -2.91
N ALA A 122 1.39 -25.23 -3.21
CA ALA A 122 0.51 -26.38 -3.12
C ALA A 122 0.89 -27.49 -4.10
N GLY A 123 1.13 -27.16 -5.38
CA GLY A 123 1.49 -28.13 -6.42
C GLY A 123 2.83 -28.83 -6.14
N GLY A 124 3.88 -28.08 -5.80
CA GLY A 124 5.18 -28.65 -5.46
C GLY A 124 5.14 -29.49 -4.18
N ALA A 125 4.31 -29.11 -3.18
CA ALA A 125 4.10 -29.91 -1.99
C ALA A 125 3.31 -31.21 -2.27
N ILE A 126 2.30 -31.19 -3.13
CA ILE A 126 1.59 -32.39 -3.60
C ILE A 126 2.59 -33.35 -4.28
N ILE A 127 3.39 -32.86 -5.24
CA ILE A 127 4.39 -33.67 -5.94
C ILE A 127 5.41 -34.25 -4.95
N ALA A 128 5.96 -33.44 -4.04
CA ALA A 128 6.93 -33.89 -3.04
C ALA A 128 6.35 -34.87 -1.99
N MET A 129 5.02 -34.89 -1.82
CA MET A 129 4.30 -35.87 -1.00
C MET A 129 4.07 -37.18 -1.75
N LEU A 130 3.66 -37.12 -3.03
CA LEU A 130 3.42 -38.29 -3.89
C LEU A 130 4.69 -39.05 -4.23
N LEU A 131 5.78 -38.35 -4.57
CA LEU A 131 7.10 -38.94 -4.85
C LEU A 131 7.81 -39.45 -3.59
N GLY A 132 7.26 -39.18 -2.40
CA GLY A 132 7.74 -39.81 -1.18
C GLY A 132 7.15 -41.19 -1.03
N GLY A 133 7.94 -42.25 -1.24
CA GLY A 133 7.59 -43.62 -0.85
C GLY A 133 7.15 -43.72 0.62
N GLU A 134 6.42 -44.78 0.97
CA GLU A 134 5.95 -44.99 2.34
C GLU A 134 7.11 -44.96 3.32
N ASP A 135 6.92 -44.28 4.47
CA ASP A 135 7.96 -44.11 5.48
C ASP A 135 8.38 -45.51 5.99
N ALA A 136 9.44 -46.06 5.39
CA ALA A 136 9.84 -47.44 5.58
C ALA A 136 10.10 -47.69 7.06
N SER A 137 9.37 -48.67 7.60
CA SER A 137 9.36 -49.02 9.02
C SER A 137 10.77 -49.04 9.61
N SER A 138 10.92 -48.36 10.75
CA SER A 138 12.12 -48.39 11.58
C SER A 138 12.55 -49.83 11.89
N ASP A 139 13.52 -50.38 11.15
CA ASP A 139 14.30 -51.58 11.55
C ASP A 139 15.59 -51.82 10.73
N ALA A 140 16.24 -50.75 10.24
CA ALA A 140 17.57 -50.84 9.63
C ALA A 140 18.68 -50.84 10.70
N LYS A 141 19.14 -52.04 11.09
CA LYS A 141 20.24 -52.27 12.04
C LYS A 141 21.52 -51.51 11.63
N PRO A 142 22.22 -50.82 12.56
CA PRO A 142 23.46 -50.12 12.22
C PRO A 142 24.58 -51.12 11.90
N THR A 143 25.15 -51.02 10.71
CA THR A 143 26.44 -51.63 10.37
C THR A 143 27.53 -50.58 10.41
N ASP A 144 28.63 -50.92 11.10
CA ASP A 144 29.76 -50.05 11.38
C ASP A 144 30.54 -49.68 10.11
N SER A 145 30.89 -48.41 9.96
CA SER A 145 31.70 -47.88 8.85
C SER A 145 32.27 -46.49 9.19
N SER A 146 33.59 -46.46 9.35
CA SER A 146 34.45 -45.35 9.82
C SER A 146 34.12 -43.92 9.37
N PRO A 147 34.42 -42.90 10.19
CA PRO A 147 34.20 -41.49 9.86
C PRO A 147 35.25 -40.96 8.86
N GLY A 148 34.84 -40.79 7.60
CA GLY A 148 35.50 -39.86 6.68
C GLY A 148 35.08 -38.41 6.98
N PRO A 149 35.94 -37.40 6.72
CA PRO A 149 35.62 -36.00 6.98
C PRO A 149 34.55 -35.50 6.01
N ARG A 150 33.27 -35.54 6.42
CA ARG A 150 32.19 -34.88 5.70
C ARG A 150 32.36 -33.37 5.82
N SER A 151 32.76 -32.74 4.72
CA SER A 151 32.67 -31.29 4.54
C SER A 151 31.20 -30.88 4.64
N THR A 152 30.82 -30.28 5.77
CA THR A 152 29.48 -29.70 5.97
C THR A 152 29.39 -28.35 5.27
N GLN A 153 29.51 -28.34 3.94
CA GLN A 153 28.94 -27.26 3.14
C GLN A 153 27.42 -27.39 3.25
N HIS A 154 26.77 -26.42 3.88
CA HIS A 154 25.31 -26.29 3.92
C HIS A 154 24.86 -25.42 2.74
N PRO A 155 24.43 -25.99 1.59
CA PRO A 155 24.11 -25.18 0.41
C PRO A 155 22.69 -24.58 0.49
N GLY A 156 21.82 -25.19 1.30
CA GLY A 156 20.39 -24.87 1.36
C GLY A 156 20.06 -23.52 1.99
N VAL A 157 20.84 -23.03 2.95
CA VAL A 157 20.55 -21.75 3.63
C VAL A 157 20.82 -20.57 2.70
N VAL A 158 21.93 -20.61 1.95
CA VAL A 158 22.34 -19.51 1.07
C VAL A 158 21.43 -19.38 -0.15
N SER A 159 20.95 -20.51 -0.69
CA SER A 159 20.10 -20.50 -1.89
C SER A 159 18.70 -19.94 -1.63
N SER A 160 18.10 -20.20 -0.45
CA SER A 160 16.77 -19.69 -0.12
C SER A 160 16.75 -18.17 0.10
N SER A 161 17.81 -17.59 0.67
CA SER A 161 17.93 -16.13 0.83
C SER A 161 18.01 -15.38 -0.50
N VAL A 162 18.70 -15.94 -1.49
CA VAL A 162 18.79 -15.35 -2.84
C VAL A 162 17.43 -15.41 -3.56
N VAL A 163 16.70 -16.52 -3.46
CA VAL A 163 15.35 -16.60 -4.05
C VAL A 163 14.34 -15.70 -3.33
N ALA A 164 14.45 -15.52 -2.02
CA ALA A 164 13.63 -14.55 -1.29
C ALA A 164 13.88 -13.11 -1.79
N LEU A 165 15.15 -12.70 -1.94
CA LEU A 165 15.52 -11.38 -2.47
C LEU A 165 15.06 -11.17 -3.92
N ILE A 166 15.22 -12.19 -4.79
CA ILE A 166 14.74 -12.14 -6.17
C ILE A 166 13.21 -12.09 -6.22
N THR A 167 12.49 -12.81 -5.35
CA THR A 167 11.02 -12.78 -5.32
C THR A 167 10.49 -11.45 -4.77
N VAL A 168 11.16 -10.84 -3.79
CA VAL A 168 10.84 -9.48 -3.34
C VAL A 168 11.05 -8.47 -4.48
N PHE A 169 12.20 -8.52 -5.16
CA PHE A 169 12.45 -7.65 -6.32
C PHE A 169 11.45 -7.89 -7.47
N ALA A 170 11.11 -9.14 -7.76
CA ALA A 170 10.11 -9.49 -8.76
C ALA A 170 8.69 -9.07 -8.35
N ALA A 171 8.34 -9.09 -7.06
CA ALA A 171 7.07 -8.54 -6.57
C ALA A 171 7.01 -7.02 -6.73
N PHE A 172 8.11 -6.30 -6.47
CA PHE A 172 8.21 -4.86 -6.76
C PHE A 172 8.04 -4.55 -8.27
N ASN A 173 8.56 -5.40 -9.16
CA ASN A 173 8.45 -5.19 -10.61
C ASN A 173 7.13 -5.72 -11.22
N ALA A 174 6.49 -6.73 -10.64
CA ALA A 174 5.24 -7.31 -11.15
C ALA A 174 4.03 -6.39 -10.93
N ILE A 175 4.14 -5.42 -10.01
CA ILE A 175 3.17 -4.32 -9.84
C ILE A 175 3.07 -3.45 -11.11
N ASP A 176 4.09 -3.45 -11.97
CA ASP A 176 4.29 -2.51 -13.08
C ASP A 176 3.79 -3.02 -14.45
N HIS A 177 3.17 -4.20 -14.52
CA HIS A 177 2.75 -4.85 -15.78
C HIS A 177 1.29 -5.36 -15.73
N ASP A 178 0.34 -4.51 -16.05
CA ASP A 178 -1.04 -4.93 -16.34
C ASP A 178 -1.26 -5.26 -17.83
N HIS A 179 -2.18 -6.19 -18.08
CA HIS A 179 -2.64 -6.61 -19.41
C HIS A 179 -4.18 -6.58 -19.51
N GLY A 180 -4.77 -5.42 -19.25
CA GLY A 180 -6.20 -5.16 -19.51
C GLY A 180 -6.59 -5.24 -21.00
N THR A 181 -7.04 -6.41 -21.47
CA THR A 181 -7.73 -6.53 -22.76
C THR A 181 -9.18 -6.04 -22.65
N GLY A 182 -9.38 -4.73 -22.80
CA GLY A 182 -10.71 -4.10 -22.77
C GLY A 182 -11.57 -4.44 -24.00
N HIS A 183 -12.60 -5.26 -23.81
CA HIS A 183 -13.72 -5.32 -24.76
C HIS A 183 -14.66 -4.14 -24.51
N GLY A 184 -14.65 -3.15 -25.40
CA GLY A 184 -15.50 -1.98 -25.27
C GLY A 184 -16.98 -2.28 -25.55
N ASN A 185 -17.86 -1.51 -24.91
CA ASN A 185 -19.17 -1.22 -25.47
C ASN A 185 -19.54 0.24 -25.21
N THR A 186 -20.04 0.92 -26.24
CA THR A 186 -20.42 2.33 -26.22
C THR A 186 -21.89 2.49 -25.83
N GLY A 187 -22.19 3.39 -24.90
CA GLY A 187 -23.53 3.91 -24.63
C GLY A 187 -23.43 5.40 -24.30
N HIS A 188 -24.22 6.23 -24.99
CA HIS A 188 -24.38 7.67 -24.73
C HIS A 188 -25.67 7.92 -23.91
N ASP A 189 -25.96 9.21 -23.73
CA ASP A 189 -27.23 9.83 -23.33
C ASP A 189 -27.53 9.83 -21.82
N ASP A 190 -28.02 10.90 -21.19
CA ASP A 190 -28.05 12.35 -21.50
C ASP A 190 -28.41 13.10 -20.19
N ASP A 191 -28.23 14.43 -20.15
CA ASP A 191 -28.50 15.29 -18.99
C ASP A 191 -29.98 15.27 -18.51
N HIS A 192 -30.24 15.65 -17.25
CA HIS A 192 -31.24 16.69 -16.89
C HIS A 192 -31.25 17.03 -15.37
N TRP A 193 -31.17 18.34 -15.06
CA TRP A 193 -31.45 18.93 -13.74
C TRP A 193 -32.95 19.21 -13.56
N GLU A 194 -33.51 18.97 -12.36
CA GLU A 194 -34.64 19.75 -11.83
C GLU A 194 -34.49 20.02 -10.32
N THR A 195 -34.80 21.26 -9.92
CA THR A 195 -34.71 21.79 -8.55
C THR A 195 -36.10 21.95 -7.92
N HIS A 196 -36.26 21.63 -6.64
CA HIS A 196 -37.42 22.12 -5.87
C HIS A 196 -37.08 22.45 -4.41
N GLU A 197 -37.15 23.75 -4.07
CA GLU A 197 -37.35 24.21 -2.69
C GLU A 197 -38.82 24.02 -2.28
N THR A 198 -39.09 23.82 -0.98
CA THR A 198 -40.18 24.51 -0.28
C THR A 198 -39.91 24.55 1.22
N ALA A 199 -40.19 25.68 1.85
CA ALA A 199 -40.17 25.86 3.31
C ALA A 199 -41.60 26.02 3.86
N SER A 200 -41.83 25.61 5.11
CA SER A 200 -42.84 26.21 6.01
C SER A 200 -42.70 25.68 7.44
N ALA A 201 -42.96 26.55 8.41
CA ALA A 201 -43.09 26.22 9.84
C ALA A 201 -44.54 26.47 10.30
N ASP A 202 -45.02 25.76 11.34
CA ASP A 202 -45.44 26.34 12.63
C ASP A 202 -45.90 25.22 13.63
N ALA A 203 -46.15 25.60 14.89
CA ALA A 203 -46.11 24.78 16.10
C ALA A 203 -47.40 24.05 16.52
N LEU A 204 -47.27 23.08 17.45
CA LEU A 204 -48.10 23.04 18.67
C LEU A 204 -47.45 22.30 19.87
N ARG A 205 -47.87 22.70 21.09
CA ARG A 205 -47.52 22.18 22.42
C ARG A 205 -48.66 21.33 23.01
N THR A 206 -48.50 20.44 24.01
CA THR A 206 -47.35 19.81 24.71
C THR A 206 -47.94 18.75 25.66
N GLU A 207 -47.27 17.61 25.90
CA GLU A 207 -47.49 16.86 27.15
C GLU A 207 -46.25 16.08 27.63
N ILE A 208 -46.25 15.65 28.89
CA ILE A 208 -45.05 15.39 29.69
C ILE A 208 -44.84 13.89 29.93
N GLY A 209 -43.64 13.42 29.62
CA GLY A 209 -43.08 12.16 30.10
C GLY A 209 -41.59 12.13 29.78
N GLU A 210 -40.74 11.80 30.75
CA GLU A 210 -39.30 11.59 30.54
C GLU A 210 -39.04 10.10 30.27
N PRO A 211 -38.72 9.70 29.03
CA PRO A 211 -37.90 8.54 28.74
C PRO A 211 -36.49 8.98 28.33
N ALA A 212 -35.57 8.00 28.26
CA ALA A 212 -34.16 8.21 27.95
C ALA A 212 -33.94 9.08 26.69
N ILE A 213 -32.97 9.99 26.77
CA ILE A 213 -32.49 10.75 25.61
C ILE A 213 -31.63 9.82 24.75
N ASP A 214 -32.30 9.01 23.93
CA ASP A 214 -31.73 8.54 22.68
C ASP A 214 -31.62 9.77 21.78
N LEU A 215 -30.47 10.45 21.85
CA LEU A 215 -30.19 11.57 20.94
C LEU A 215 -30.24 10.97 19.53
N PRO A 216 -31.11 11.47 18.63
CA PRO A 216 -30.97 11.13 17.23
C PRO A 216 -29.52 11.42 16.84
N LEU A 217 -28.86 10.50 16.13
CA LEU A 217 -27.67 10.89 15.37
C LEU A 217 -28.06 12.15 14.62
N ALA A 218 -27.30 13.22 14.83
CA ALA A 218 -27.51 14.45 14.06
C ALA A 218 -27.57 14.04 12.59
N PRO A 219 -28.55 14.52 11.80
CA PRO A 219 -28.57 14.21 10.37
C PRO A 219 -27.18 14.56 9.82
N PRO A 220 -26.60 13.71 8.95
CA PRO A 220 -25.28 13.98 8.39
C PRO A 220 -25.28 15.42 7.90
N LEU A 221 -24.28 16.20 8.35
CA LEU A 221 -24.13 17.58 7.91
C LEU A 221 -24.19 17.59 6.38
N PRO A 222 -24.90 18.55 5.75
CA PRO A 222 -24.92 18.63 4.30
C PRO A 222 -23.48 18.68 3.82
N THR A 223 -23.06 17.64 3.11
CA THR A 223 -21.71 17.59 2.55
C THR A 223 -21.62 18.67 1.49
N ASN A 224 -20.51 19.40 1.48
CA ASN A 224 -20.20 20.41 0.49
C ASN A 224 -18.99 19.93 -0.30
N PRO A 225 -19.14 18.89 -1.13
CA PRO A 225 -18.01 18.06 -1.48
C PRO A 225 -17.13 18.76 -2.52
N TYR A 226 -15.81 18.74 -2.32
CA TYR A 226 -14.85 19.51 -3.11
C TYR A 226 -14.69 18.98 -4.54
N LEU A 227 -15.37 19.64 -5.48
CA LEU A 227 -15.45 19.23 -6.89
C LEU A 227 -14.22 19.61 -7.75
N ALA A 228 -13.23 20.33 -7.20
CA ALA A 228 -12.12 20.92 -7.95
C ALA A 228 -12.53 21.80 -9.14
N THR A 229 -13.65 22.50 -8.99
CA THR A 229 -14.17 23.51 -9.93
C THR A 229 -14.15 24.89 -9.29
N LEU A 230 -13.98 25.94 -10.10
CA LEU A 230 -14.03 27.33 -9.64
C LEU A 230 -15.47 27.89 -9.71
N PRO A 231 -15.89 28.76 -8.76
CA PRO A 231 -15.19 29.08 -7.52
C PRO A 231 -15.20 27.88 -6.55
N VAL A 232 -14.21 27.82 -5.68
CA VAL A 232 -14.12 26.81 -4.62
C VAL A 232 -14.93 27.27 -3.41
N ASP A 233 -15.72 26.37 -2.83
CA ASP A 233 -16.47 26.60 -1.59
C ASP A 233 -16.06 25.52 -0.57
N LEU A 234 -15.42 25.95 0.51
CA LEU A 234 -15.02 25.14 1.66
C LEU A 234 -15.80 25.52 2.93
N SER A 235 -17.01 26.03 2.77
CA SER A 235 -17.90 26.37 3.87
C SER A 235 -18.54 25.13 4.52
N GLY A 236 -18.74 25.22 5.84
CA GLY A 236 -19.45 24.20 6.63
C GLY A 236 -18.56 23.41 7.60
N MET A 237 -17.22 23.54 7.51
CA MET A 237 -16.34 22.87 8.48
C MET A 237 -16.44 23.50 9.89
N PRO A 238 -16.72 22.69 10.94
CA PRO A 238 -16.75 23.18 12.31
C PRO A 238 -15.39 23.71 12.79
N GLY A 239 -15.40 24.90 13.40
CA GLY A 239 -14.21 25.49 14.05
C GLY A 239 -13.28 26.29 13.12
N VAL A 240 -13.59 26.38 11.83
CA VAL A 240 -12.87 27.22 10.85
C VAL A 240 -13.46 28.64 10.86
N SER A 241 -12.61 29.68 10.88
CA SER A 241 -13.05 31.07 10.72
C SER A 241 -13.25 31.45 9.26
N ALA A 242 -14.03 32.50 8.97
CA ALA A 242 -14.22 32.98 7.60
C ALA A 242 -12.89 33.38 6.92
N GLU A 243 -11.95 33.93 7.70
CA GLU A 243 -10.62 34.29 7.22
C GLU A 243 -9.73 33.06 6.97
N GLN A 244 -9.92 31.97 7.72
CA GLN A 244 -9.23 30.68 7.48
C GLN A 244 -9.80 29.99 6.23
N GLN A 245 -11.13 29.95 6.10
CA GLN A 245 -11.81 29.44 4.91
C GLN A 245 -11.33 30.19 3.65
N GLN A 246 -11.36 31.53 3.65
CA GLN A 246 -10.91 32.32 2.49
C GLN A 246 -9.44 32.06 2.12
N ARG A 247 -8.53 31.93 3.10
CA ARG A 247 -7.11 31.62 2.81
C ARG A 247 -6.92 30.23 2.22
N ALA A 248 -7.73 29.27 2.67
CA ALA A 248 -7.73 27.91 2.15
C ALA A 248 -8.28 27.85 0.72
N GLU A 249 -9.43 28.50 0.48
CA GLU A 249 -10.03 28.66 -0.85
C GLU A 249 -9.05 29.36 -1.81
N ASP A 250 -8.51 30.52 -1.45
CA ASP A 250 -7.51 31.27 -2.24
C ASP A 250 -6.31 30.40 -2.66
N LEU A 251 -5.83 29.52 -1.77
CA LEU A 251 -4.72 28.62 -2.09
C LEU A 251 -5.15 27.52 -3.07
N VAL A 252 -6.30 26.88 -2.85
CA VAL A 252 -6.83 25.83 -3.73
C VAL A 252 -7.15 26.40 -5.12
N GLU A 253 -7.82 27.55 -5.19
CA GLU A 253 -8.16 28.21 -6.47
C GLU A 253 -6.91 28.53 -7.29
N ARG A 254 -5.92 29.21 -6.70
CA ARG A 254 -4.66 29.49 -7.40
C ARG A 254 -3.92 28.21 -7.82
N THR A 255 -4.02 27.14 -7.03
CA THR A 255 -3.42 25.85 -7.39
C THR A 255 -4.14 25.20 -8.58
N ILE A 256 -5.48 25.18 -8.60
CA ILE A 256 -6.28 24.74 -9.76
C ILE A 256 -5.90 25.53 -11.02
N GLU A 257 -5.78 26.86 -10.91
CA GLU A 257 -5.46 27.72 -12.06
C GLU A 257 -4.05 27.50 -12.62
N ARG A 258 -3.04 27.33 -11.76
CA ARG A 258 -1.62 27.40 -12.14
C ARG A 258 -0.94 26.05 -12.33
N LEU A 259 -1.30 25.04 -11.52
CA LEU A 259 -0.62 23.75 -11.56
C LEU A 259 -0.70 23.02 -12.93
N PRO A 260 -1.76 23.17 -13.77
CA PRO A 260 -1.80 22.57 -15.10
C PRO A 260 -0.62 22.90 -16.03
N GLN A 261 0.15 23.96 -15.77
CA GLN A 261 1.38 24.28 -16.52
C GLN A 261 2.51 23.24 -16.37
N PHE A 262 2.35 22.29 -15.43
CA PHE A 262 3.28 21.19 -15.15
C PHE A 262 2.76 19.81 -15.60
N ALA A 263 1.58 19.73 -16.24
CA ALA A 263 0.93 18.46 -16.56
C ALA A 263 1.71 17.56 -17.55
N ASP A 264 2.61 18.12 -18.36
CA ASP A 264 3.48 17.35 -19.26
C ASP A 264 4.76 16.89 -18.54
N VAL A 265 4.74 15.63 -18.10
CA VAL A 265 5.86 14.91 -17.44
C VAL A 265 7.16 15.01 -18.25
N SER A 266 7.10 15.07 -19.59
CA SER A 266 8.31 15.14 -20.42
C SER A 266 9.08 16.46 -20.27
N THR A 267 8.43 17.51 -19.75
CA THR A 267 9.03 18.83 -19.51
C THR A 267 9.64 19.00 -18.11
N LEU A 268 9.32 18.11 -17.16
CA LEU A 268 9.60 18.29 -15.73
C LEU A 268 11.10 18.34 -15.41
N ASN A 269 11.89 17.41 -15.95
CA ASN A 269 13.35 17.41 -15.78
C ASN A 269 14.00 18.72 -16.28
N ALA A 270 13.45 19.35 -17.33
CA ALA A 270 13.94 20.62 -17.86
C ALA A 270 13.51 21.84 -17.01
N LYS A 271 12.51 21.65 -16.14
CA LYS A 271 12.01 22.62 -15.15
C LYS A 271 12.62 22.41 -13.75
N GLY A 272 13.53 21.44 -13.57
CA GLY A 272 14.19 21.13 -12.29
C GLY A 272 13.48 20.07 -11.43
N TYR A 273 12.37 19.50 -11.90
CA TYR A 273 11.58 18.52 -11.17
C TYR A 273 12.02 17.08 -11.53
N PHE A 274 12.34 16.28 -10.51
CA PHE A 274 12.80 14.89 -10.70
C PHE A 274 11.97 13.92 -9.87
N SER A 275 11.61 12.79 -10.48
CA SER A 275 10.90 11.70 -9.80
C SER A 275 11.71 11.13 -8.63
N ILE A 276 11.05 10.90 -7.51
CA ILE A 276 11.60 10.16 -6.36
C ILE A 276 11.33 8.65 -6.43
N GLU A 277 10.78 8.16 -7.55
CA GLU A 277 10.51 6.73 -7.86
C GLU A 277 9.57 6.01 -6.88
N ASP A 278 8.56 6.72 -6.37
CA ASP A 278 7.59 6.25 -5.38
C ASP A 278 6.20 5.87 -5.96
N ALA A 279 6.10 5.78 -7.29
CA ALA A 279 4.91 5.39 -8.06
C ALA A 279 4.16 4.14 -7.55
N PHE A 280 4.87 3.24 -6.86
CA PHE A 280 4.32 2.03 -6.25
C PHE A 280 3.25 2.31 -5.17
N THR A 281 3.18 3.55 -4.66
CA THR A 281 2.12 4.00 -3.74
C THR A 281 0.78 4.28 -4.43
N GLY A 282 0.75 4.27 -5.77
CA GLY A 282 -0.35 4.79 -6.59
C GLY A 282 -0.19 6.26 -6.97
N HIS A 283 0.79 6.95 -6.37
CA HIS A 283 1.17 8.32 -6.70
C HIS A 283 2.68 8.40 -6.92
N GLU A 284 3.13 9.29 -7.81
CA GLU A 284 4.55 9.58 -8.02
C GLU A 284 4.83 11.06 -7.81
N HIS A 285 5.78 11.37 -6.92
CA HIS A 285 6.21 12.72 -6.65
C HIS A 285 7.40 13.10 -7.53
N PHE A 286 7.30 14.26 -8.16
CA PHE A 286 8.40 14.93 -8.84
C PHE A 286 8.79 16.15 -8.01
N VAL A 287 9.98 16.11 -7.40
CA VAL A 287 10.47 17.13 -6.45
C VAL A 287 11.46 18.05 -7.14
N ASN A 288 11.34 19.36 -6.90
CA ASN A 288 12.36 20.36 -7.22
C ASN A 288 13.07 20.79 -5.93
N TRP A 289 14.23 20.18 -5.68
CA TRP A 289 15.00 20.36 -4.46
C TRP A 289 15.56 21.79 -4.28
N ASP A 290 15.66 22.58 -5.35
CA ASP A 290 16.14 23.96 -5.30
C ASP A 290 15.08 24.93 -4.72
N PHE A 291 13.80 24.54 -4.67
CA PHE A 291 12.70 25.42 -4.21
C PHE A 291 12.44 25.36 -2.70
N ILE A 292 12.83 24.27 -2.01
CA ILE A 292 12.57 24.04 -0.56
C ILE A 292 13.11 25.15 0.37
N ASN A 293 14.02 26.00 -0.13
CA ASN A 293 14.55 27.14 0.64
C ASN A 293 14.71 28.40 -0.25
N ASP A 294 13.81 28.61 -1.22
CA ASP A 294 13.86 29.78 -2.12
C ASP A 294 13.07 31.00 -1.61
N GLY A 295 12.33 30.85 -0.52
CA GLY A 295 11.49 31.87 0.10
C GLY A 295 10.06 31.97 -0.44
N ARG A 296 9.56 30.98 -1.20
CA ARG A 296 8.23 31.01 -1.87
C ARG A 296 7.26 29.92 -1.39
N GLU A 297 7.14 29.77 -0.09
CA GLU A 297 6.17 28.86 0.53
C GLU A 297 4.75 29.06 -0.01
N LEU A 298 4.09 27.97 -0.42
CA LEU A 298 2.70 27.94 -0.96
C LEU A 298 2.48 28.75 -2.26
N ASP A 299 3.50 28.85 -3.14
CA ASP A 299 3.39 29.48 -4.47
C ASP A 299 3.12 28.45 -5.60
N PRO A 300 1.93 28.44 -6.23
CA PRO A 300 1.60 27.52 -7.32
C PRO A 300 2.39 27.69 -8.63
N ASP A 301 3.13 28.79 -8.82
CA ASP A 301 4.07 28.92 -9.95
C ASP A 301 5.46 28.29 -9.61
N PHE A 302 5.74 27.98 -8.33
CA PHE A 302 7.01 27.41 -7.84
C PHE A 302 6.83 26.27 -6.78
N PRO A 303 5.93 25.28 -6.95
CA PRO A 303 5.71 24.24 -5.95
C PRO A 303 6.97 23.37 -5.74
N GLU A 304 7.28 22.97 -4.51
CA GLU A 304 8.45 22.13 -4.23
C GLU A 304 8.28 20.70 -4.76
N SER A 305 7.04 20.22 -4.87
CA SER A 305 6.72 18.90 -5.42
C SER A 305 5.39 18.86 -6.18
N LEU A 306 5.38 18.07 -7.26
CA LEU A 306 4.24 17.78 -8.10
C LEU A 306 3.82 16.32 -7.93
N VAL A 307 2.53 16.05 -7.71
CA VAL A 307 2.03 14.70 -7.44
C VAL A 307 1.19 14.20 -8.62
N PHE A 308 1.62 13.08 -9.19
CA PHE A 308 0.91 12.42 -10.28
C PHE A 308 0.26 11.13 -9.80
N GLU A 309 -1.04 11.00 -10.01
CA GLU A 309 -1.76 9.73 -9.85
C GLU A 309 -1.34 8.76 -10.97
N MET A 310 -1.18 7.49 -10.61
CA MET A 310 -0.75 6.39 -11.48
C MET A 310 -1.92 5.43 -11.75
N VAL A 311 -2.60 5.59 -12.89
CA VAL A 311 -3.68 4.69 -13.34
C VAL A 311 -3.29 4.09 -14.69
N ASP A 312 -3.29 2.76 -14.81
CA ASP A 312 -2.97 2.02 -16.04
C ASP A 312 -1.64 2.45 -16.72
N GLY A 313 -0.62 2.76 -15.91
CA GLY A 313 0.68 3.27 -16.37
C GLY A 313 0.66 4.72 -16.85
N LYS A 314 -0.48 5.41 -16.80
CA LYS A 314 -0.64 6.82 -17.15
C LYS A 314 -0.49 7.71 -15.91
N LYS A 315 0.37 8.72 -16.03
CA LYS A 315 0.53 9.83 -15.08
C LYS A 315 -0.53 10.89 -15.31
N THR A 316 -1.28 11.23 -14.27
CA THR A 316 -2.21 12.38 -14.27
C THR A 316 -1.83 13.30 -13.13
N LEU A 317 -1.58 14.59 -13.40
CA LEU A 317 -1.29 15.57 -12.35
C LEU A 317 -2.56 15.79 -11.50
N VAL A 318 -2.47 15.54 -10.19
CA VAL A 318 -3.64 15.57 -9.28
C VAL A 318 -3.46 16.49 -8.08
N SER A 319 -2.23 16.81 -7.66
CA SER A 319 -1.97 17.61 -6.47
C SER A 319 -0.61 18.31 -6.53
N ALA A 320 -0.49 19.47 -5.89
CA ALA A 320 0.78 20.04 -5.50
C ALA A 320 1.10 19.58 -4.08
N MET A 321 2.36 19.27 -3.77
CA MET A 321 2.80 19.09 -2.40
C MET A 321 3.80 20.20 -2.08
N TYR A 322 3.35 21.16 -1.28
CA TYR A 322 4.19 22.26 -0.83
C TYR A 322 5.01 21.83 0.36
N MET A 323 6.26 22.28 0.44
CA MET A 323 7.13 22.08 1.60
C MET A 323 7.40 23.42 2.28
N ALA A 324 7.44 23.41 3.62
CA ALA A 324 7.86 24.56 4.41
C ALA A 324 9.37 24.82 4.27
N GLU A 325 9.80 26.03 4.63
CA GLU A 325 11.23 26.39 4.66
C GLU A 325 12.05 25.48 5.59
N GLY A 326 13.31 25.22 5.22
CA GLY A 326 14.19 24.31 5.96
C GLY A 326 14.43 24.74 7.41
N GLY A 327 14.17 23.82 8.35
CA GLY A 327 14.33 24.06 9.79
C GLY A 327 13.07 24.54 10.51
N VAL A 328 11.97 24.76 9.77
CA VAL A 328 10.62 24.85 10.35
C VAL A 328 10.17 23.46 10.80
N GLY A 329 9.57 23.36 11.99
CA GLY A 329 8.89 22.15 12.47
C GLY A 329 7.36 22.29 12.35
N LEU A 330 6.61 21.22 12.62
CA LEU A 330 5.13 21.22 12.52
C LEU A 330 4.46 22.34 13.36
N ASP A 331 5.04 22.74 14.50
CA ASP A 331 4.54 23.84 15.32
C ASP A 331 4.78 25.25 14.74
N GLY A 332 5.58 25.36 13.66
CA GLY A 332 6.03 26.63 13.06
C GLY A 332 5.51 26.91 11.66
N VAL A 333 4.67 26.03 11.11
CA VAL A 333 4.10 26.14 9.75
C VAL A 333 3.02 27.24 9.68
N PRO A 334 2.72 27.80 8.49
CA PRO A 334 1.63 28.75 8.30
C PRO A 334 0.24 28.17 8.63
N ASP A 335 -0.57 28.93 9.38
CA ASP A 335 -2.01 28.68 9.53
C ASP A 335 -2.75 29.10 8.25
N ILE A 336 -2.98 28.13 7.36
CA ILE A 336 -3.77 28.29 6.15
C ILE A 336 -5.26 28.32 6.51
N GLY A 337 -5.81 27.16 6.91
CA GLY A 337 -7.25 26.93 7.09
C GLY A 337 -7.66 26.45 8.48
N GLY A 338 -6.81 26.59 9.50
CA GLY A 338 -7.08 26.08 10.84
C GLY A 338 -7.35 24.57 10.82
N PRO A 339 -8.44 24.08 11.45
CA PRO A 339 -8.82 22.65 11.45
C PRO A 339 -8.99 21.99 10.07
N MET A 340 -9.07 22.76 8.99
CA MET A 340 -9.21 22.27 7.61
C MET A 340 -7.89 21.79 7.00
N THR A 341 -6.76 22.23 7.55
CA THR A 341 -5.43 22.01 6.96
C THR A 341 -4.53 21.31 7.97
N GLN A 342 -3.91 20.21 7.57
CA GLN A 342 -2.91 19.53 8.40
C GLN A 342 -1.61 19.35 7.63
N TRP A 343 -0.54 19.90 8.19
CA TRP A 343 0.82 19.65 7.74
C TRP A 343 1.31 18.32 8.30
N HIS A 344 2.16 17.63 7.56
CA HIS A 344 2.79 16.37 7.97
C HIS A 344 4.28 16.37 7.63
N ILE A 345 5.02 15.40 8.15
CA ILE A 345 6.44 15.17 7.84
C ILE A 345 6.68 13.74 7.37
N HIS A 346 7.88 13.48 6.86
CA HIS A 346 8.40 12.14 6.64
C HIS A 346 9.71 11.94 7.41
N ASP A 347 9.63 11.42 8.63
CA ASP A 347 10.77 10.97 9.44
C ASP A 347 11.15 9.49 9.17
N ASN A 348 10.24 8.76 8.51
CA ASN A 348 10.32 7.33 8.26
C ASN A 348 10.86 6.95 6.86
N LEU A 349 11.14 7.92 5.98
CA LEU A 349 11.62 7.66 4.61
C LEU A 349 13.14 7.58 4.52
N CYS A 350 13.64 6.60 3.78
CA CYS A 350 15.05 6.42 3.47
C CYS A 350 15.31 6.58 1.98
N TYR A 351 16.31 7.39 1.65
CA TYR A 351 16.60 7.83 0.30
C TYR A 351 17.85 7.18 -0.27
N SER A 352 17.91 7.04 -1.58
CA SER A 352 19.10 6.62 -2.32
C SER A 352 20.29 7.55 -2.06
N LEU A 353 21.51 7.03 -2.28
CA LEU A 353 22.72 7.85 -2.27
C LEU A 353 22.92 8.68 -3.55
N SER A 354 21.98 8.63 -4.51
CA SER A 354 22.05 9.38 -5.76
C SER A 354 21.86 10.89 -5.55
N ASP A 355 22.09 11.63 -6.62
CA ASP A 355 21.81 13.06 -6.72
C ASP A 355 21.09 13.31 -8.06
N PRO A 356 19.81 13.73 -8.06
CA PRO A 356 18.95 13.92 -6.89
C PRO A 356 18.65 12.61 -6.12
N PRO A 357 18.27 12.70 -4.83
CA PRO A 357 17.80 11.56 -4.05
C PRO A 357 16.44 11.03 -4.52
N ARG A 358 16.19 9.76 -4.23
CA ARG A 358 14.95 9.02 -4.54
C ARG A 358 14.54 8.18 -3.34
N VAL A 359 13.26 7.88 -3.17
CA VAL A 359 12.81 6.99 -2.09
C VAL A 359 13.32 5.57 -2.38
N ALA A 360 14.01 4.98 -1.41
CA ALA A 360 14.66 3.68 -1.53
C ALA A 360 14.26 2.69 -0.41
N GLY A 361 13.36 3.09 0.48
CA GLY A 361 12.78 2.26 1.53
C GLY A 361 12.30 3.09 2.73
N LEU A 362 11.96 2.40 3.81
CA LEU A 362 11.63 2.98 5.10
C LEU A 362 12.77 2.81 6.10
N THR A 363 12.74 3.59 7.18
CA THR A 363 13.57 3.39 8.37
C THR A 363 13.34 2.03 9.00
N MET A 364 14.41 1.42 9.52
CA MET A 364 14.34 0.22 10.35
C MET A 364 13.73 0.52 11.73
N SER A 365 13.50 -0.52 12.54
CA SER A 365 12.87 -0.40 13.87
C SER A 365 13.63 0.45 14.89
N ASP A 366 14.88 0.82 14.60
CA ASP A 366 15.72 1.73 15.40
C ASP A 366 15.75 3.17 14.85
N GLY A 367 14.91 3.47 13.85
CA GLY A 367 14.86 4.77 13.16
C GLY A 367 15.99 5.00 12.16
N THR A 368 16.87 4.01 11.90
CA THR A 368 18.00 4.18 10.99
C THR A 368 17.70 3.67 9.58
N CYS A 369 18.39 4.23 8.58
CA CYS A 369 18.31 3.76 7.21
C CYS A 369 19.24 2.57 6.96
N GLY A 370 18.77 1.63 6.14
CA GLY A 370 19.53 0.44 5.79
C GLY A 370 20.81 0.72 5.00
N PRO A 371 21.74 -0.25 4.89
CA PRO A 371 22.97 -0.08 4.13
C PRO A 371 22.70 0.31 2.67
N GLY A 372 23.28 1.42 2.22
CA GLY A 372 23.11 1.95 0.86
C GLY A 372 22.01 3.00 0.70
N THR A 373 21.33 3.38 1.78
CA THR A 373 20.38 4.50 1.83
C THR A 373 20.76 5.53 2.90
N ARG A 374 20.13 6.70 2.90
CA ARG A 374 20.34 7.82 3.84
C ARG A 374 19.03 8.43 4.30
N SER A 375 19.00 8.96 5.52
CA SER A 375 17.99 9.96 5.90
C SER A 375 18.39 11.31 5.30
N MET A 376 17.42 12.18 5.03
CA MET A 376 17.64 13.56 4.56
C MET A 376 17.90 14.55 5.71
N GLY A 377 17.91 14.09 6.96
CA GLY A 377 18.18 14.91 8.14
C GLY A 377 16.89 15.31 8.85
N THR A 378 16.74 16.59 9.19
CA THR A 378 15.51 17.12 9.78
C THR A 378 14.37 17.02 8.77
N PRO A 379 13.25 16.34 9.09
CA PRO A 379 12.09 16.29 8.22
C PRO A 379 11.51 17.69 8.00
N VAL A 380 11.13 17.98 6.76
CA VAL A 380 10.50 19.25 6.38
C VAL A 380 8.98 19.07 6.41
N PRO A 381 8.20 19.94 7.07
CA PRO A 381 6.75 19.94 7.00
C PRO A 381 6.25 20.13 5.57
N MET A 382 5.20 19.40 5.19
CA MET A 382 4.58 19.51 3.88
C MET A 382 3.05 19.40 3.95
N ILE A 383 2.39 19.96 2.94
CA ILE A 383 0.94 19.92 2.77
C ILE A 383 0.58 19.69 1.29
N HIS A 384 -0.37 18.78 1.05
CA HIS A 384 -0.93 18.51 -0.26
C HIS A 384 -2.06 19.49 -0.57
N VAL A 385 -2.17 19.93 -1.82
CA VAL A 385 -3.27 20.75 -2.34
C VAL A 385 -3.76 20.13 -3.65
N TRP A 386 -4.86 19.40 -3.55
CA TRP A 386 -5.43 18.64 -4.66
C TRP A 386 -6.11 19.57 -5.66
N ILE A 387 -5.92 19.29 -6.96
CA ILE A 387 -6.61 19.94 -8.09
C ILE A 387 -7.67 19.02 -8.71
N ARG A 388 -8.09 17.99 -7.96
CA ARG A 388 -9.10 16.99 -8.31
C ARG A 388 -9.90 16.61 -7.06
N PRO A 389 -11.15 16.14 -7.20
CA PRO A 389 -11.92 15.65 -6.06
C PRO A 389 -11.15 14.55 -5.31
N HIS A 390 -11.18 14.61 -3.98
CA HIS A 390 -10.50 13.64 -3.12
C HIS A 390 -11.39 13.24 -1.94
N LYS A 391 -11.31 11.99 -1.50
CA LYS A 391 -12.18 11.39 -0.47
C LYS A 391 -12.11 12.07 0.91
N CYS A 392 -11.02 12.78 1.16
CA CYS A 392 -10.71 13.45 2.43
C CYS A 392 -10.52 14.97 2.26
N GLY A 393 -11.13 15.56 1.22
CA GLY A 393 -11.06 17.00 0.93
C GLY A 393 -9.75 17.46 0.26
N PRO A 394 -9.63 18.77 -0.05
CA PRO A 394 -8.56 19.34 -0.88
C PRO A 394 -7.17 19.38 -0.23
N PHE A 395 -7.07 19.17 1.09
CA PHE A 395 -5.80 19.22 1.85
C PHE A 395 -5.36 17.86 2.40
N ALA A 396 -5.98 16.77 1.94
CA ALA A 396 -5.68 15.44 2.44
C ALA A 396 -4.22 15.03 2.15
N ALA A 397 -3.54 14.51 3.17
CA ALA A 397 -2.29 13.78 2.97
C ALA A 397 -2.53 12.47 2.19
N LEU A 398 -1.45 11.89 1.66
CA LEU A 398 -1.49 10.57 1.03
C LEU A 398 -1.50 9.44 2.07
N ASP A 399 -2.35 8.44 1.84
CA ASP A 399 -2.44 7.21 2.62
C ASP A 399 -1.44 6.14 2.17
N GLY A 400 -1.09 5.20 3.07
CA GLY A 400 -0.41 3.94 2.72
C GLY A 400 1.05 3.83 3.21
N ILE A 401 1.86 3.00 2.53
CA ILE A 401 3.26 2.76 2.90
C ILE A 401 4.08 4.02 2.61
N GLY A 402 4.38 4.76 3.67
CA GLY A 402 5.06 6.05 3.60
C GLY A 402 4.18 7.24 4.00
N ALA A 403 2.90 7.03 4.37
CA ALA A 403 2.00 8.09 4.85
C ALA A 403 2.66 9.01 5.89
N GLY A 404 2.41 10.31 5.76
CA GLY A 404 3.02 11.35 6.58
C GLY A 404 2.73 11.22 8.07
N GLN A 405 3.71 11.60 8.89
CA GLN A 405 3.55 11.69 10.34
C GLN A 405 3.05 13.08 10.72
N VAL A 406 2.09 13.13 11.64
CA VAL A 406 1.52 14.35 12.22
C VAL A 406 2.04 14.54 13.64
N ASN A 407 1.65 15.61 14.32
CA ASN A 407 2.07 15.84 15.71
C ASN A 407 1.69 14.68 16.64
N ALA A 408 2.53 14.42 17.64
CA ALA A 408 2.35 13.29 18.55
C ALA A 408 1.04 13.42 19.36
N GLY A 409 0.06 12.56 19.05
CA GLY A 409 -1.27 12.56 19.68
C GLY A 409 -2.39 13.10 18.78
N GLU A 410 -2.05 13.63 17.60
CA GLU A 410 -3.03 13.92 16.55
C GLU A 410 -3.32 12.67 15.69
N THR A 411 -4.47 12.70 15.01
CA THR A 411 -4.82 11.76 13.94
C THR A 411 -4.66 12.45 12.59
N THR A 412 -4.34 11.69 11.54
CA THR A 412 -4.39 12.18 10.16
C THR A 412 -5.79 12.73 9.85
N LEU A 413 -5.84 13.96 9.35
CA LEU A 413 -7.06 14.66 8.98
C LEU A 413 -7.68 14.02 7.73
N CYS A 414 -8.95 13.65 7.84
CA CYS A 414 -9.79 13.36 6.68
C CYS A 414 -11.02 14.26 6.75
N ASP A 415 -11.08 15.23 5.83
CA ASP A 415 -12.21 16.15 5.74
C ASP A 415 -13.42 15.45 5.12
N ALA A 416 -14.35 15.05 5.99
CA ALA A 416 -15.62 14.44 5.60
C ALA A 416 -16.71 15.45 5.19
N VAL A 417 -16.47 16.76 5.34
CA VAL A 417 -17.40 17.81 4.88
C VAL A 417 -17.21 18.05 3.38
N HIS A 418 -15.94 18.18 2.97
CA HIS A 418 -15.55 18.41 1.57
C HIS A 418 -15.04 17.14 0.86
N GLY A 419 -15.06 15.99 1.54
CA GLY A 419 -14.73 14.68 0.95
C GLY A 419 -15.80 14.16 -0.02
N HIS A 420 -15.36 13.39 -1.02
CA HIS A 420 -16.23 12.65 -1.94
C HIS A 420 -16.28 11.15 -1.64
N GLY A 421 -17.42 10.50 -1.96
CA GLY A 421 -17.58 9.06 -1.83
C GLY A 421 -16.70 8.25 -2.78
N HIS A 422 -16.44 6.99 -2.39
CA HIS A 422 -15.65 5.99 -3.12
C HIS A 422 -16.21 5.64 -4.51
#